data_AF-A0A154PPS8-F1
#
_entry.id   AF-A0A154PPS8-F1
#
_cell.length_a   1.000
_cell.length_b   1.000
_cell.length_c   1.000
_cell.angle_alpha   90.00
_cell.angle_beta   90.00
_cell.angle_gamma   90.00
#
_symmetry.space_group_name_H-M   'P 1'
#
loop_
_entity.id
_entity.type
_entity.pdbx_description
1 polymer ?
#
loop_
_entity_poly.entity_id
_entity_poly.type
_entity_poly.pdbx_seq_one_letter_code
_entity_poly.pdbx_strand_id
1 'polypeptide(L)'
;MAALFMEQETLRRSINRIVANLEKKGVNNYNKAMVSVRLDYLDTFWSTFLKNHLELQNIFTVTERRKHDYFRQYWYDQTVRSYLNQRVTLCHILEGLTVETSKVTTTATPEVTASPVRPTVQPISL
;
A
#
# COMPACT_ATOMS: atom_id res chain seq x y z
N MET A 1 17.69 -19.72 17.14
CA MET A 1 16.40 -19.91 17.83
C MET A 1 15.76 -18.58 18.27
N ALA A 2 16.43 -17.76 19.09
CA ALA A 2 15.91 -16.41 19.45
C ALA A 2 15.69 -15.49 18.22
N ALA A 3 16.52 -15.63 17.18
CA ALA A 3 16.41 -14.87 15.94
C ALA A 3 15.05 -15.04 15.22
N LEU A 4 14.50 -16.26 15.16
CA LEU A 4 13.21 -16.51 14.49
C LEU A 4 12.05 -15.82 15.21
N PHE A 5 12.05 -15.82 16.55
CA PHE A 5 11.01 -15.11 17.30
C PHE A 5 11.12 -13.59 17.18
N MET A 6 12.35 -13.05 17.15
CA MET A 6 12.58 -11.63 16.90
C MET A 6 12.14 -11.20 15.51
N GLU A 7 12.43 -12.04 14.51
CA GLU A 7 11.97 -11.83 13.14
C GLU A 7 10.44 -11.90 13.06
N GLN A 8 9.80 -12.86 13.74
CA GLN A 8 8.34 -12.95 13.80
C GLN A 8 7.70 -11.69 14.39
N GLU A 9 8.25 -11.15 15.47
CA GLU A 9 7.76 -9.90 16.04
C GLU A 9 7.93 -8.71 15.08
N THR A 10 9.04 -8.69 14.34
CA THR A 10 9.31 -7.65 13.34
C THR A 10 8.32 -7.73 12.18
N LEU A 11 8.11 -8.93 11.62
CA LEU A 11 7.16 -9.18 10.54
C LEU A 11 5.73 -8.83 10.97
N ARG A 12 5.32 -9.26 12.17
CA ARG A 12 4.02 -8.93 12.75
C ARG A 12 3.80 -7.41 12.82
N ARG A 13 4.81 -6.67 13.30
CA ARG A 13 4.74 -5.20 13.37
C ARG A 13 4.65 -4.57 11.98
N SER A 14 5.41 -5.08 11.01
CA SER A 14 5.38 -4.60 9.63
C SER A 14 4.01 -4.81 8.98
N ILE A 15 3.44 -6.01 9.13
CA ILE A 15 2.08 -6.33 8.67
C ILE A 15 1.06 -5.37 9.31
N ASN A 16 1.08 -5.22 10.64
CA ASN A 16 0.13 -4.38 11.37
C ASN A 16 0.17 -2.89 11.00
N ARG A 17 1.31 -2.41 10.49
CA ARG A 17 1.55 -0.98 10.26
C ARG A 17 1.55 -0.59 8.79
N ILE A 18 1.33 -1.52 7.86
CA ILE A 18 1.57 -1.23 6.45
C ILE A 18 0.63 -0.14 5.91
N VAL A 19 -0.67 -0.20 6.25
CA VAL A 19 -1.64 0.83 5.87
C VAL A 19 -1.36 2.13 6.61
N ALA A 20 -1.16 2.09 7.92
CA ALA A 20 -0.83 3.29 8.69
C ALA A 20 0.42 4.01 8.16
N ASN A 21 1.43 3.27 7.67
CA ASN A 21 2.62 3.84 7.06
C ASN A 21 2.38 4.40 5.66
N LEU A 22 1.40 3.87 4.92
CA LEU A 22 0.93 4.46 3.66
C LEU A 22 0.19 5.78 3.94
N GLU A 23 -0.76 5.76 4.86
CA GLU A 23 -1.61 6.89 5.23
C GLU A 23 -0.84 8.06 5.83
N LYS A 24 0.26 7.79 6.55
CA LYS A 24 1.17 8.85 7.04
C LYS A 24 1.70 9.77 5.95
N LYS A 25 1.74 9.32 4.69
CA LYS A 25 2.13 10.19 3.58
C LYS A 25 1.04 11.19 3.21
N GLY A 26 -0.21 10.99 3.64
CA GLY A 26 -1.37 11.77 3.24
C GLY A 26 -2.06 11.17 2.01
N VAL A 27 -3.40 11.25 1.99
CA VAL A 27 -4.26 10.63 0.95
C VAL A 27 -3.92 11.15 -0.46
N ASN A 28 -3.51 12.41 -0.59
CA ASN A 28 -3.15 13.02 -1.87
C ASN A 28 -1.77 12.59 -2.40
N ASN A 29 -0.99 11.84 -1.62
CA ASN A 29 0.43 11.57 -1.90
C ASN A 29 0.72 10.10 -2.24
N TYR A 30 -0.30 9.26 -2.40
CA TYR A 30 -0.13 7.90 -2.93
C TYR A 30 -0.98 7.68 -4.18
N ASN A 31 -0.45 6.88 -5.10
CA ASN A 31 -1.10 6.53 -6.37
C ASN A 31 -1.24 5.01 -6.50
N LYS A 32 -1.90 4.56 -7.57
CA LYS A 32 -2.15 3.14 -7.83
C LYS A 32 -0.89 2.28 -7.71
N ALA A 33 0.21 2.70 -8.35
CA ALA A 33 1.46 1.96 -8.34
C ALA A 33 2.03 1.82 -6.91
N MET A 34 1.97 2.89 -6.12
CA MET A 34 2.44 2.86 -4.74
C MET A 34 1.60 1.90 -3.86
N VAL A 35 0.29 1.88 -4.04
CA VAL A 35 -0.60 0.96 -3.30
C VAL A 35 -0.35 -0.49 -3.73
N SER A 36 -0.16 -0.75 -5.03
CA SER A 36 0.23 -2.09 -5.53
C SER A 36 1.54 -2.57 -4.91
N VAL A 37 2.58 -1.73 -4.86
CA VAL A 37 3.86 -2.09 -4.20
C VAL A 37 3.67 -2.39 -2.72
N ARG A 38 2.73 -1.72 -2.03
CA ARG A 38 2.42 -2.03 -0.62
C ARG A 38 1.70 -3.37 -0.49
N LEU A 39 0.82 -3.74 -1.41
CA LEU A 39 0.23 -5.09 -1.44
C LEU A 39 1.30 -6.16 -1.61
N ASP A 40 2.24 -5.97 -2.54
CA ASP A 40 3.33 -6.93 -2.77
C ASP A 40 4.22 -7.09 -1.53
N TYR A 41 4.53 -6.00 -0.84
CA TYR A 41 5.26 -6.07 0.43
C TYR A 41 4.46 -6.76 1.53
N LEU A 42 3.16 -6.50 1.63
CA LEU A 42 2.29 -7.18 2.60
C LEU A 42 2.31 -8.70 2.37
N ASP A 43 2.14 -9.13 1.13
CA ASP A 43 2.15 -10.55 0.76
C ASP A 43 3.52 -11.19 0.98
N THR A 44 4.60 -10.45 0.73
CA THR A 44 5.97 -10.90 1.03
C THR A 44 6.18 -11.08 2.54
N PHE A 45 5.80 -10.10 3.36
CA PHE A 45 5.92 -10.19 4.81
C PHE A 45 5.08 -11.35 5.36
N TRP A 46 3.88 -11.54 4.83
CA TRP A 46 3.01 -12.63 5.22
C TRP A 46 3.60 -14.00 4.86
N SER A 47 4.12 -14.16 3.65
CA SER A 47 4.76 -15.39 3.20
C SER A 47 5.94 -15.77 4.10
N THR A 48 6.82 -14.81 4.42
CA THR A 48 7.93 -15.03 5.36
C THR A 48 7.44 -15.35 6.77
N PHE A 49 6.42 -14.64 7.26
CA PHE A 49 5.84 -14.89 8.59
C PHE A 49 5.29 -16.33 8.69
N LEU A 50 4.57 -16.78 7.65
CA LEU A 50 4.01 -18.13 7.57
C LEU A 50 5.11 -19.19 7.52
N LYS A 51 6.14 -18.99 6.68
CA LYS A 51 7.30 -19.89 6.62
C LYS A 51 7.97 -20.02 7.99
N ASN A 52 8.26 -18.90 8.65
CA ASN A 52 8.87 -18.87 9.97
C ASN A 52 7.96 -19.53 11.02
N HIS A 53 6.63 -19.41 10.89
CA HIS A 53 5.68 -20.03 11.80
C HIS A 53 5.75 -21.56 11.68
N LEU A 54 5.76 -22.09 10.46
CA LEU A 54 5.89 -23.52 10.20
C LEU A 54 7.24 -24.06 10.69
N GLU A 55 8.32 -23.31 10.49
CA GLU A 55 9.64 -23.67 11.02
C GLU A 55 9.65 -23.73 12.55
N LEU A 56 9.07 -22.72 13.23
CA LEU A 56 8.91 -22.74 14.68
C LEU A 56 8.03 -23.91 15.14
N GLN A 57 7.00 -24.29 14.39
CA GLN A 57 6.27 -25.51 14.72
C GLN A 57 7.20 -26.73 14.61
N ASN A 58 7.94 -26.90 13.53
CA ASN A 58 8.79 -28.08 13.34
C ASN A 58 9.91 -28.20 14.37
N ILE A 59 10.45 -27.07 14.85
CA ILE A 59 11.54 -27.04 15.83
C ILE A 59 11.05 -27.38 17.24
N PHE A 60 9.87 -26.90 17.64
CA PHE A 60 9.41 -26.98 19.02
C PHE A 60 8.37 -28.08 19.23
N THR A 61 8.56 -28.88 20.28
CA THR A 61 7.56 -29.85 20.73
C THR A 61 6.31 -29.16 21.27
N VAL A 62 5.18 -29.88 21.33
CA VAL A 62 3.91 -29.35 21.87
C VAL A 62 4.08 -28.79 23.30
N THR A 63 4.88 -29.45 24.13
CA THR A 63 5.13 -29.03 25.52
C THR A 63 5.92 -27.73 25.59
N GLU A 64 6.91 -27.53 24.72
CA GLU A 64 7.69 -26.30 24.67
C GLU A 64 6.88 -25.13 24.12
N ARG A 65 6.07 -25.37 23.08
CA ARG A 65 5.18 -24.34 22.51
C ARG A 65 4.26 -23.74 23.56
N ARG A 66 3.70 -24.56 24.45
CA ARG A 66 2.81 -24.10 25.55
C ARG A 66 3.48 -23.13 26.53
N LYS A 67 4.81 -23.13 26.62
CA LYS A 67 5.57 -22.27 27.53
C LYS A 67 5.96 -20.93 26.89
N HIS A 68 5.95 -20.84 25.56
CA HIS A 68 6.44 -19.66 24.85
C HIS A 68 5.31 -18.68 24.51
N ASP A 69 5.53 -17.39 24.77
CA ASP A 69 4.52 -16.34 24.64
C ASP A 69 3.94 -16.22 23.23
N TYR A 70 4.77 -16.36 22.20
CA TYR A 70 4.34 -16.38 20.80
C TYR A 70 3.12 -17.30 20.56
N PHE A 71 3.15 -18.52 21.09
CA PHE A 71 2.07 -19.49 20.91
C PHE A 71 0.94 -19.24 21.91
N ARG A 72 1.26 -18.95 23.18
CA ARG A 72 0.27 -18.75 24.24
C ARG A 72 -0.63 -17.54 23.99
N GLN A 73 -0.08 -16.49 23.41
CA GLN A 73 -0.80 -15.26 23.11
C GLN A 73 -1.47 -15.28 21.73
N TYR A 74 -1.51 -16.42 21.02
CA TYR A 74 -2.14 -16.55 19.72
C TYR A 74 -1.62 -15.53 18.69
N TRP A 75 -0.31 -15.26 18.69
CA TRP A 75 0.27 -14.25 17.79
C TRP A 75 0.05 -14.61 16.33
N TYR A 76 0.07 -15.89 15.98
CA TYR A 76 -0.25 -16.35 14.63
C TYR A 76 -1.66 -15.90 14.22
N ASP A 77 -2.68 -16.26 14.98
CA ASP A 77 -4.08 -15.94 14.66
C ASP A 77 -4.33 -14.43 14.60
N GLN A 78 -3.73 -13.69 15.53
CA GLN A 78 -3.79 -12.22 15.50
C GLN A 78 -3.16 -11.65 14.23
N THR A 79 -2.01 -12.19 13.82
CA THR A 79 -1.29 -11.73 12.62
C THR A 79 -2.04 -12.10 11.35
N VAL A 80 -2.67 -13.28 11.29
CA VAL A 80 -3.57 -13.68 10.17
C VAL A 80 -4.68 -12.66 10.00
N ARG A 81 -5.38 -12.31 11.08
CA ARG A 81 -6.47 -11.32 11.04
C ARG A 81 -5.98 -9.96 10.56
N SER A 82 -4.83 -9.52 11.08
CA SER A 82 -4.22 -8.28 10.63
C SER A 82 -3.84 -8.31 9.16
N TYR A 83 -3.19 -9.38 8.68
CA TYR A 83 -2.85 -9.52 7.27
C TYR A 83 -4.08 -9.39 6.38
N LEU A 84 -5.14 -10.13 6.68
CA LEU A 84 -6.39 -10.09 5.91
C LEU A 84 -7.01 -8.69 5.94
N ASN A 85 -7.10 -8.06 7.11
CA ASN A 85 -7.67 -6.72 7.25
C ASN A 85 -6.87 -5.68 6.45
N GLN A 86 -5.55 -5.67 6.59
CA GLN A 86 -4.67 -4.74 5.88
C GLN A 86 -4.74 -4.95 4.36
N ARG A 87 -4.83 -6.20 3.90
CA ARG A 87 -4.97 -6.54 2.48
C ARG A 87 -6.30 -6.04 1.91
N VAL A 88 -7.41 -6.27 2.61
CA VAL A 88 -8.73 -5.75 2.24
C VAL A 88 -8.71 -4.23 2.14
N THR A 89 -8.14 -3.53 3.13
CA THR A 89 -8.02 -2.07 3.10
C THR A 89 -7.21 -1.58 1.90
N LEU A 90 -6.05 -2.18 1.63
CA LEU A 90 -5.23 -1.79 0.47
C LEU A 90 -5.94 -2.06 -0.86
N CYS A 91 -6.68 -3.17 -0.99
CA CYS A 91 -7.51 -3.44 -2.17
C CYS A 91 -8.59 -2.38 -2.37
N HIS A 92 -9.32 -2.00 -1.31
CA HIS A 92 -10.32 -0.93 -1.40
C HIS A 92 -9.72 0.42 -1.80
N ILE A 93 -8.55 0.78 -1.26
CA ILE A 93 -7.85 2.00 -1.66
C ILE A 93 -7.47 1.92 -3.15
N LEU A 94 -6.96 0.77 -3.60
CA LEU A 94 -6.57 0.56 -4.99
C LEU A 94 -7.77 0.70 -5.95
N GLU A 95 -8.92 0.12 -5.58
CA GLU A 95 -10.17 0.22 -6.31
C GLU A 95 -10.65 1.68 -6.40
N GLY A 96 -10.64 2.42 -5.29
CA GLY A 96 -10.99 3.83 -5.27
C GLY A 96 -10.17 4.66 -6.26
N LEU A 97 -8.85 4.44 -6.28
CA LEU A 97 -7.94 5.15 -7.21
C LEU A 97 -8.19 4.79 -8.68
N THR A 98 -8.65 3.57 -8.98
CA THR A 98 -9.00 3.18 -10.35
C THR A 98 -10.29 3.81 -10.86
N VAL A 99 -11.28 4.02 -9.99
CA VAL A 99 -12.57 4.61 -10.37
C VAL A 99 -12.43 6.12 -10.64
N GLU A 100 -11.58 6.83 -9.89
CA GLU A 100 -11.35 8.26 -10.09
C GLU A 100 -10.63 8.57 -11.41
N THR A 101 -9.75 7.69 -11.90
CA THR A 101 -9.02 7.90 -13.16
C THR A 101 -9.93 7.76 -14.39
N SER A 102 -10.98 6.95 -14.33
CA SER A 102 -11.90 6.76 -15.46
C SER A 102 -12.82 7.96 -15.73
N LYS A 103 -12.94 8.93 -14.82
CA LYS A 103 -13.81 10.10 -14.99
C LYS A 103 -13.14 11.31 -15.65
N VAL A 104 -11.83 11.26 -15.93
CA VAL A 104 -11.05 12.42 -16.41
C VAL A 104 -10.56 12.26 -17.87
N THR A 105 -11.38 11.68 -18.75
CA THR A 105 -11.05 11.66 -20.19
C THR A 105 -12.28 11.91 -21.05
N THR A 106 -12.84 13.12 -20.96
CA THR A 106 -13.51 13.76 -22.09
C THR A 106 -13.44 15.27 -21.90
N THR A 107 -12.47 15.93 -22.55
CA THR A 107 -12.67 17.14 -23.38
C THR A 107 -11.37 17.39 -24.11
N ALA A 108 -11.46 17.38 -25.44
CA ALA A 108 -10.37 17.53 -26.39
C ALA A 108 -9.86 18.98 -26.48
N THR A 109 -8.58 19.11 -26.81
CA THR A 109 -7.93 20.30 -27.43
C THR A 109 -7.34 19.75 -28.73
N PRO A 110 -7.38 20.40 -29.92
CA PRO A 110 -7.14 21.84 -30.14
C PRO A 110 -8.01 22.53 -31.22
N GLU A 111 -8.09 23.86 -31.20
CA GLU A 111 -8.31 24.62 -32.44
C GLU A 111 -7.21 25.68 -32.61
N VAL A 112 -6.33 25.40 -33.56
CA VAL A 112 -5.39 26.34 -34.15
C VAL A 112 -6.16 27.09 -35.24
N THR A 113 -6.34 28.40 -35.08
CA THR A 113 -6.70 29.28 -36.19
C THR A 113 -5.68 30.41 -36.25
N ALA A 114 -4.75 30.27 -37.19
CA ALA A 114 -3.79 31.31 -37.53
C ALA A 114 -4.37 32.24 -38.61
N SER A 115 -4.06 33.54 -38.46
CA SER A 115 -3.80 34.58 -39.49
C SER A 115 -4.82 35.75 -39.57
N PRO A 116 -4.48 36.88 -40.24
CA PRO A 116 -3.72 38.00 -39.65
C PRO A 116 -4.37 39.39 -39.94
N VAL A 117 -4.23 40.40 -39.07
CA VAL A 117 -4.67 41.78 -39.44
C VAL A 117 -3.59 42.83 -39.12
N ARG A 118 -3.29 43.59 -40.18
CA ARG A 118 -2.29 44.62 -40.44
C ARG A 118 -2.49 45.90 -39.58
N PRO A 119 -1.43 46.73 -39.36
CA PRO A 119 -1.46 47.82 -38.37
C PRO A 119 -2.27 49.04 -38.81
N THR A 120 -3.01 49.63 -37.86
CA THR A 120 -3.70 50.92 -38.01
C THR A 120 -2.73 52.06 -37.75
N VAL A 121 -2.44 52.83 -38.79
CA VAL A 121 -1.76 54.13 -38.74
C VAL A 121 -2.71 55.16 -38.13
N GLN A 122 -2.27 55.87 -37.10
CA GLN A 122 -3.02 57.00 -36.53
C GLN A 122 -2.86 58.25 -37.42
N PRO A 123 -3.92 59.04 -37.67
CA PRO A 123 -3.81 60.31 -38.36
C PRO A 123 -3.26 61.40 -37.42
N ILE A 124 -2.35 62.20 -37.97
CA ILE A 124 -1.80 63.44 -37.40
C ILE A 124 -2.91 64.49 -37.31
N SER A 125 -3.07 65.11 -36.15
CA SER A 125 -3.88 66.33 -35.98
C SER A 125 -3.04 67.55 -36.34
N LEU A 126 -3.67 68.47 -37.10
CA LEU A 126 -3.18 69.76 -37.58
C LEU A 126 -2.72 70.71 -36.46
#